data_AF-A0A2U1UYA8-F1
#
_entry.id   AF-A0A2U1UYA8-F1
#
_cell.length_a   1.000
_cell.length_b   1.000
_cell.length_c   1.000
_cell.angle_alpha   90.00
_cell.angle_beta   90.00
_cell.angle_gamma   90.00
#
_symmetry.space_group_name_H-M   'P 1'
#
loop_
_entity.id
_entity.type
_entity.pdbx_description
1 polymer ?
#
loop_
_entity_poly.entity_id
_entity_poly.type
_entity_poly.pdbx_seq_one_letter_code
_entity_poly.pdbx_strand_id
1 'polypeptide(L)'
;MEALLDAYAAILDKGGLAAPGDTLPTAEAAPRIWFWSPGEGAAHWNELYERGLMAVGWDALGDLRQYATPTAMLEALAEAYPRDGQPSNDARACYDFAHAIRPGDIVFAKRGRGTIVGHGEVVGDYAYDPSRAALQNVRAVR
;
A
#
# COMPACT_ATOMS: atom_id res chain seq x y z
N MET A 1 24.65 -16.56 -1.12
CA MET A 1 24.58 -17.95 -1.60
C MET A 1 25.19 -18.89 -0.57
N GLU A 2 26.45 -18.66 -0.17
CA GLU A 2 27.16 -19.39 0.90
C GLU A 2 26.39 -19.45 2.23
N ALA A 3 25.94 -18.30 2.75
CA ALA A 3 25.19 -18.24 4.02
C ALA A 3 23.87 -19.04 4.01
N LEU A 4 23.27 -19.27 2.83
CA LEU A 4 22.04 -20.06 2.67
C LEU A 4 22.34 -21.57 2.66
N LEU A 5 23.50 -21.95 2.11
CA LEU A 5 23.98 -23.32 2.09
C LEU A 5 24.49 -23.75 3.47
N ASP A 6 25.17 -22.86 4.20
CA ASP A 6 25.62 -23.10 5.57
C ASP A 6 24.44 -23.32 6.53
N ALA A 7 23.37 -22.52 6.38
CA ALA A 7 22.14 -22.71 7.14
C ALA A 7 21.45 -24.05 6.82
N TYR A 8 21.47 -24.49 5.56
CA TYR A 8 20.86 -25.75 5.14
C TYR A 8 21.69 -26.98 5.61
N ALA A 9 23.01 -26.89 5.56
CA ALA A 9 23.91 -27.93 6.07
C ALA A 9 23.78 -28.12 7.59
N ALA A 10 23.63 -27.02 8.34
CA ALA A 10 23.41 -27.06 9.79
C ALA A 10 22.07 -27.71 10.19
N ILE A 11 21.06 -27.64 9.32
CA ILE A 11 19.75 -28.28 9.52
C ILE A 11 19.84 -29.81 9.28
N LEU A 12 20.60 -30.24 8.27
CA LEU A 12 20.75 -31.66 7.93
C LEU A 12 21.66 -32.42 8.92
N ASP A 13 22.64 -31.75 9.54
CA ASP A 13 23.53 -32.35 10.55
C ASP A 13 22.81 -32.65 11.88
N LYS A 14 21.73 -31.91 12.19
CA LYS A 14 21.00 -32.03 13.46
C LYS A 14 19.81 -33.01 13.46
N GLY A 15 19.69 -33.89 12.47
CA GLY A 15 18.91 -35.14 12.57
C GLY A 15 17.49 -35.06 13.17
N GLY A 16 16.83 -33.92 13.10
CA GLY A 16 15.56 -33.66 13.79
C GLY A 16 14.54 -33.13 12.80
N LEU A 17 13.57 -33.96 12.42
CA LEU A 17 12.35 -33.45 11.81
C LEU A 17 11.69 -32.50 12.81
N ALA A 18 11.59 -31.22 12.44
CA ALA A 18 10.85 -30.22 13.21
C ALA A 18 9.42 -30.71 13.48
N ALA A 19 8.93 -30.48 14.70
CA ALA A 19 7.60 -30.89 15.13
C ALA A 19 6.51 -30.16 14.31
N PRO A 20 5.33 -30.79 14.11
CA PRO A 20 4.22 -30.13 13.43
C PRO A 20 3.64 -29.03 14.33
N GLY A 21 4.13 -27.80 14.14
CA GLY A 21 3.78 -26.64 14.95
C GLY A 21 4.76 -25.49 14.82
N ASP A 22 5.99 -25.76 14.40
CA ASP A 22 6.93 -24.71 14.03
C ASP A 22 6.54 -24.19 12.64
N THR A 23 5.78 -23.09 12.58
CA THR A 23 5.69 -22.31 11.34
C THR A 23 7.09 -21.85 10.99
N LEU A 24 7.69 -22.52 10.00
CA LEU A 24 8.86 -22.02 9.29
C LEU A 24 8.60 -20.53 9.00
N PRO A 25 9.56 -19.62 9.25
CA PRO A 25 9.44 -18.24 8.81
C PRO A 25 9.12 -18.30 7.32
N THR A 26 7.87 -17.99 6.97
CA THR A 26 7.44 -17.97 5.58
C THR A 26 8.32 -16.91 4.95
N ALA A 27 9.15 -17.29 3.98
CA ALA A 27 10.05 -16.39 3.29
C ALA A 27 9.29 -15.08 3.04
N GLU A 28 9.68 -14.02 3.76
CA GLU A 28 8.93 -12.79 3.81
C GLU A 28 8.82 -12.30 2.37
N ALA A 29 7.61 -12.36 1.80
CA ALA A 29 7.45 -12.17 0.36
C ALA A 29 8.03 -10.81 -0.02
N ALA A 30 8.92 -10.78 -1.02
CA ALA A 30 9.67 -9.60 -1.41
C ALA A 30 8.79 -8.33 -1.48
N PRO A 31 9.33 -7.17 -1.09
CA PRO A 31 8.55 -5.94 -1.03
C PRO A 31 7.97 -5.61 -2.41
N ARG A 32 6.69 -5.26 -2.46
CA ARG A 32 6.07 -4.83 -3.71
C ARG A 32 6.42 -3.38 -3.97
N ILE A 33 6.42 -3.02 -5.25
CA ILE A 33 6.68 -1.65 -5.70
C ILE A 33 5.36 -1.03 -6.15
N TRP A 34 5.05 0.14 -5.60
CA TRP A 34 3.88 0.91 -5.90
C TRP A 34 4.25 2.26 -6.51
N PHE A 35 3.42 2.70 -7.46
CA PHE A 35 3.48 4.06 -7.96
C PHE A 35 2.27 4.82 -7.46
N TRP A 36 2.51 5.99 -6.89
CA TRP A 36 1.50 6.81 -6.25
C TRP A 36 1.58 8.25 -6.75
N SER A 37 0.45 8.91 -6.86
CA SER A 37 0.36 10.32 -7.26
C SER A 37 -0.21 11.13 -6.10
N PRO A 38 0.58 12.00 -5.44
CA PRO A 38 0.11 12.87 -4.35
C PRO A 38 -0.71 14.06 -4.88
N GLY A 39 -1.86 13.76 -5.50
CA GLY A 39 -2.70 14.74 -6.18
C GLY A 39 -2.23 15.11 -7.58
N GLU A 40 -3.04 15.91 -8.26
CA GLU A 40 -2.71 16.44 -9.59
C GLU A 40 -1.40 17.24 -9.52
N GLY A 41 -0.47 16.98 -10.44
CA GLY A 41 0.82 17.67 -10.46
C GLY A 41 1.67 17.47 -9.19
N ALA A 42 1.38 16.45 -8.37
CA ALA A 42 1.99 16.25 -7.06
C ALA A 42 1.72 17.39 -6.07
N ALA A 43 0.55 18.03 -6.14
CA ALA A 43 0.19 19.20 -5.33
C ALA A 43 0.31 18.98 -3.81
N HIS A 44 0.10 17.76 -3.33
CA HIS A 44 0.16 17.43 -1.90
C HIS A 44 1.52 16.85 -1.46
N TRP A 45 2.53 16.83 -2.35
CA TRP A 45 3.82 16.20 -2.06
C TRP A 45 4.48 16.75 -0.80
N ASN A 46 4.64 18.08 -0.70
CA ASN A 46 5.37 18.70 0.41
C ASN A 46 4.69 18.40 1.75
N GLU A 47 3.37 18.58 1.86
CA GLU A 47 2.61 18.31 3.09
C GLU A 47 2.75 16.84 3.52
N LEU A 48 2.59 15.93 2.58
CA LEU A 48 2.62 14.49 2.87
C LEU A 48 4.04 14.01 3.21
N TYR A 49 5.04 14.55 2.54
CA TYR A 49 6.45 14.28 2.83
C TYR A 49 6.84 14.75 4.23
N GLU A 50 6.54 16.01 4.59
CA GLU A 50 6.84 16.58 5.90
C GLU A 50 6.18 15.80 7.06
N ARG A 51 5.02 15.22 6.80
CA ARG A 51 4.26 14.44 7.79
C ARG A 51 4.60 12.95 7.80
N GLY A 52 5.43 12.46 6.87
CA GLY A 52 5.74 11.04 6.74
C GLY A 52 4.50 10.20 6.37
N LEU A 53 3.67 10.71 5.45
CA LEU A 53 2.43 10.06 5.04
C LEU A 53 2.38 9.84 3.53
N MET A 54 1.70 8.79 3.11
CA MET A 54 1.05 8.73 1.80
C MET A 54 -0.45 8.73 2.00
N ALA A 55 -1.18 9.31 1.06
CA ALA A 55 -2.63 9.42 1.16
C ALA A 55 -3.31 9.30 -0.19
N VAL A 56 -4.55 8.85 -0.17
CA VAL A 56 -5.46 8.89 -1.31
C VAL A 56 -6.68 9.74 -0.93
N GLY A 57 -7.24 10.44 -1.92
CA GLY A 57 -8.43 11.25 -1.72
C GLY A 57 -9.70 10.40 -1.73
N TRP A 58 -10.73 10.92 -2.41
CA TRP A 58 -12.06 10.34 -2.48
C TRP A 58 -12.79 10.37 -1.13
N ASP A 59 -12.63 11.48 -0.41
CA ASP A 59 -13.10 11.63 0.97
C ASP A 59 -14.62 11.39 1.13
N ALA A 60 -15.42 11.53 0.06
CA ALA A 60 -16.85 11.20 0.08
C ALA A 60 -17.12 9.69 0.27
N LEU A 61 -16.15 8.81 -0.01
CA LEU A 61 -16.25 7.37 0.25
C LEU A 61 -15.98 7.04 1.73
N GLY A 62 -15.42 7.96 2.51
CA GLY A 62 -15.04 7.70 3.89
C GLY A 62 -13.97 6.60 4.03
N ASP A 63 -14.15 5.72 5.01
CA ASP A 63 -13.24 4.60 5.29
C ASP A 63 -13.32 3.55 4.19
N LEU A 64 -12.24 3.41 3.41
CA LEU A 64 -12.18 2.52 2.26
C LEU A 64 -12.26 1.04 2.63
N ARG A 65 -12.01 0.66 3.88
CA ARG A 65 -12.10 -0.75 4.32
C ARG A 65 -13.54 -1.29 4.28
N GLN A 66 -14.55 -0.42 4.23
CA GLN A 66 -15.95 -0.84 4.14
C GLN A 66 -16.27 -1.55 2.81
N TYR A 67 -15.43 -1.39 1.78
CA TYR A 67 -15.64 -1.96 0.45
C TYR A 67 -14.84 -3.27 0.28
N ALA A 68 -15.48 -4.39 0.60
CA ALA A 68 -14.83 -5.71 0.60
C ALA A 68 -14.35 -6.21 -0.77
N THR A 69 -14.79 -5.61 -1.88
CA THR A 69 -14.41 -6.04 -3.23
C THR A 69 -14.07 -4.85 -4.14
N PRO A 70 -13.21 -5.05 -5.17
CA PRO A 70 -12.94 -4.01 -6.16
C PRO A 70 -14.21 -3.52 -6.88
N THR A 71 -15.19 -4.41 -7.09
CA THR A 71 -16.48 -4.06 -7.70
C THR A 71 -17.30 -3.13 -6.80
N ALA A 72 -17.38 -3.43 -5.50
CA ALA A 72 -18.08 -2.57 -4.54
C ALA A 72 -17.41 -1.18 -4.44
N MET A 73 -16.08 -1.14 -4.43
CA MET A 73 -15.32 0.12 -4.46
C MET A 73 -15.63 0.94 -5.73
N LEU A 74 -15.70 0.27 -6.88
CA LEU A 74 -16.00 0.90 -8.15
C LEU A 74 -17.42 1.47 -8.21
N GLU A 75 -18.41 0.71 -7.75
CA GLU A 75 -19.81 1.15 -7.70
C GLU A 75 -19.95 2.39 -6.80
N ALA A 76 -19.38 2.34 -5.59
CA ALA A 76 -19.40 3.46 -4.66
C ALA A 76 -18.70 4.71 -5.22
N LEU A 77 -17.57 4.52 -5.91
CA LEU A 77 -16.86 5.62 -6.54
C LEU A 77 -17.65 6.26 -7.69
N ALA A 78 -18.30 5.45 -8.52
CA ALA A 78 -19.13 5.92 -9.62
C ALA A 78 -20.39 6.67 -9.13
N GLU A 79 -20.96 6.24 -8.00
CA GLU A 79 -22.10 6.90 -7.36
C GLU A 79 -21.69 8.24 -6.72
N ALA A 80 -20.60 8.26 -5.94
CA ALA A 80 -20.16 9.45 -5.22
C ALA A 80 -19.56 10.54 -6.13
N TYR A 81 -18.97 10.15 -7.27
CA TYR A 81 -18.33 11.06 -8.22
C TYR A 81 -18.78 10.81 -9.67
N PRO A 82 -20.02 11.20 -10.03
CA PRO A 82 -20.53 11.01 -11.39
C PRO A 82 -19.69 11.77 -12.42
N ARG A 83 -19.21 11.05 -13.44
CA ARG A 83 -18.42 11.61 -14.56
C ARG A 83 -18.54 10.74 -15.80
N ASP A 84 -18.07 11.25 -16.93
CA ASP A 84 -18.01 10.48 -18.17
C ASP A 84 -17.02 9.32 -18.05
N GLY A 85 -17.51 8.11 -18.37
CA GLY A 85 -16.73 6.89 -18.31
C GLY A 85 -16.57 6.30 -16.91
N GLN A 86 -16.04 5.07 -16.86
CA GLN A 86 -15.97 4.28 -15.63
C GLN A 86 -14.66 4.55 -14.87
N PRO A 87 -14.69 4.82 -13.56
CA PRO A 87 -13.51 5.19 -12.79
C PRO A 87 -12.67 3.97 -12.34
N SER A 88 -12.46 2.99 -13.21
CA SER A 88 -11.85 1.69 -12.88
C SER A 88 -10.44 1.80 -12.29
N ASN A 89 -9.62 2.73 -12.80
CA ASN A 89 -8.27 2.92 -12.29
C ASN A 89 -8.27 3.54 -10.88
N ASP A 90 -9.16 4.50 -10.65
CA ASP A 90 -9.29 5.17 -9.34
C ASP A 90 -9.84 4.19 -8.30
N ALA A 91 -10.84 3.40 -8.67
CA ALA A 91 -11.39 2.35 -7.82
C ALA A 91 -10.34 1.30 -7.45
N ARG A 92 -9.55 0.84 -8.44
CA ARG A 92 -8.45 -0.08 -8.18
C ARG A 92 -7.40 0.54 -7.26
N ALA A 93 -7.02 1.81 -7.48
CA ALA A 93 -6.06 2.50 -6.63
C ALA A 93 -6.57 2.61 -5.17
N CYS A 94 -7.84 2.93 -4.96
CA CYS A 94 -8.44 2.98 -3.63
C CYS A 94 -8.45 1.61 -2.95
N TYR A 95 -8.86 0.57 -3.69
CA TYR A 95 -8.91 -0.79 -3.17
C TYR A 95 -7.50 -1.32 -2.83
N ASP A 96 -6.54 -1.18 -3.73
CA ASP A 96 -5.16 -1.60 -3.49
C ASP A 96 -4.53 -0.80 -2.33
N PHE A 97 -4.83 0.50 -2.22
CA PHE A 97 -4.36 1.32 -1.11
C PHE A 97 -4.89 0.82 0.25
N ALA A 98 -6.17 0.46 0.34
CA ALA A 98 -6.77 0.01 1.59
C ALA A 98 -6.40 -1.45 1.93
N HIS A 99 -6.36 -2.35 0.93
CA HIS A 99 -6.34 -3.79 1.15
C HIS A 99 -5.05 -4.49 0.71
N ALA A 100 -4.33 -3.95 -0.28
CA ALA A 100 -3.17 -4.62 -0.85
C ALA A 100 -1.85 -4.11 -0.26
N ILE A 101 -1.65 -2.79 -0.18
CA ILE A 101 -0.43 -2.19 0.37
C ILE A 101 -0.20 -2.65 1.82
N ARG A 102 1.04 -2.96 2.18
CA ARG A 102 1.43 -3.39 3.53
C ARG A 102 2.74 -2.74 3.97
N PRO A 103 3.02 -2.70 5.29
CA PRO A 103 4.35 -2.34 5.78
C PRO A 103 5.46 -3.15 5.09
N GLY A 104 6.57 -2.49 4.75
CA GLY A 104 7.68 -3.04 3.97
C GLY A 104 7.57 -2.86 2.46
N ASP A 105 6.39 -2.53 1.91
CA ASP A 105 6.27 -2.21 0.48
C ASP A 105 6.96 -0.87 0.15
N ILE A 106 7.50 -0.74 -1.06
CA ILE A 106 8.18 0.48 -1.53
C ILE A 106 7.22 1.30 -2.39
N VAL A 107 7.15 2.61 -2.14
CA VAL A 107 6.32 3.56 -2.88
C VAL A 107 7.17 4.60 -3.58
N PHE A 108 6.83 4.88 -4.85
CA PHE A 108 7.38 5.98 -5.63
C PHE A 108 6.30 7.04 -5.88
N ALA A 109 6.54 8.25 -5.39
CA ALA A 109 5.68 9.40 -5.61
C ALA A 109 5.97 10.02 -6.99
N LYS A 110 4.93 10.23 -7.79
CA LYS A 110 5.02 10.73 -9.16
C LYS A 110 4.41 12.11 -9.31
N ARG A 111 5.04 12.95 -10.12
CA ARG A 111 4.45 14.15 -10.72
C ARG A 111 4.09 13.85 -12.18
N GLY A 112 2.80 13.74 -12.46
CA GLY A 112 2.31 13.36 -13.78
C GLY A 112 2.76 11.95 -14.17
N ARG A 113 3.08 11.75 -15.46
CA ARG A 113 3.40 10.42 -16.01
C ARG A 113 4.88 10.07 -16.01
N GLY A 114 5.77 11.07 -16.03
CA GLY A 114 7.18 10.87 -16.35
C GLY A 114 8.18 11.30 -15.29
N THR A 115 7.74 11.77 -14.12
CA THR A 115 8.65 12.31 -13.09
C THR A 115 8.40 11.65 -11.76
N ILE A 116 9.45 11.09 -11.15
CA ILE A 116 9.46 10.69 -9.75
C ILE A 116 9.91 11.88 -8.92
N VAL A 117 9.16 12.24 -7.89
CA VAL A 117 9.47 13.34 -6.97
C VAL A 117 9.98 12.87 -5.61
N GLY A 118 9.81 11.58 -5.31
CA GLY A 118 10.36 10.95 -4.12
C GLY A 118 10.02 9.47 -4.06
N HIS A 119 10.58 8.80 -3.07
CA HIS A 119 10.28 7.41 -2.75
C HIS A 119 10.34 7.20 -1.24
N GLY A 120 9.74 6.12 -0.77
CA GLY A 120 9.78 5.74 0.64
C GLY A 120 9.34 4.30 0.85
N GLU A 121 9.46 3.85 2.10
CA GLU A 121 8.97 2.56 2.55
C GLU A 121 7.68 2.77 3.35
N VAL A 122 6.66 1.95 3.09
CA VAL A 122 5.46 1.93 3.92
C VAL A 122 5.81 1.33 5.27
N VAL A 123 5.52 2.04 6.35
CA VAL A 123 5.84 1.59 7.72
C VAL A 123 4.62 1.40 8.59
N GLY A 124 3.47 1.95 8.18
CA GLY A 124 2.21 1.84 8.90
C GLY A 124 1.15 1.07 8.14
N ASP A 125 0.22 0.49 8.89
CA ASP A 125 -1.02 -0.02 8.36
C ASP A 125 -1.90 1.11 7.80
N TYR A 126 -2.95 0.73 7.08
CA TYR A 126 -3.97 1.68 6.63
C TYR A 126 -4.68 2.31 7.82
N ALA A 127 -4.88 3.63 7.75
CA ALA A 127 -5.73 4.36 8.68
C ALA A 127 -6.68 5.30 7.93
N TYR A 128 -7.85 5.50 8.52
CA TYR A 128 -8.81 6.51 8.12
C TYR A 128 -8.85 7.59 9.20
N ASP A 129 -8.54 8.83 8.83
CA ASP A 129 -8.51 10.00 9.71
C ASP A 129 -9.57 11.03 9.26
N PRO A 130 -10.81 10.94 9.80
CA PRO A 130 -11.89 11.86 9.43
C PRO A 130 -11.68 13.28 9.96
N SER A 131 -10.68 13.53 10.82
CA SER A 131 -10.38 14.87 11.32
C SER A 131 -9.68 15.75 10.28
N ARG A 132 -9.14 15.14 9.21
CA ARG A 132 -8.52 15.89 8.09
C ARG A 132 -9.57 16.50 7.18
N ALA A 133 -9.31 17.73 6.75
CA ALA A 133 -10.17 18.43 5.78
C ALA A 133 -10.20 17.74 4.41
N ALA A 134 -9.11 17.07 4.03
CA ALA A 134 -9.00 16.25 2.82
C ALA A 134 -7.93 15.16 3.02
N LEU A 135 -7.91 14.17 2.12
CA LEU A 135 -6.93 13.08 2.14
C LEU A 135 -7.00 12.28 3.44
N GLN A 136 -8.21 11.84 3.79
CA GLN A 136 -8.51 11.16 5.05
C GLN A 136 -7.98 9.72 5.09
N ASN A 137 -7.72 9.13 3.93
CA ASN A 137 -7.21 7.76 3.79
C ASN A 137 -5.69 7.77 3.71
N VAL A 138 -5.01 7.29 4.77
CA VAL A 138 -3.57 7.48 4.96
C VAL A 138 -2.82 6.19 5.29
N ARG A 139 -1.51 6.20 5.01
CA ARG A 139 -0.52 5.26 5.51
C ARG A 139 0.74 6.01 5.90
N ALA A 140 1.41 5.56 6.97
CA ALA A 140 2.71 6.11 7.35
C ALA A 140 3.82 5.58 6.43
N VAL A 141 4.73 6.47 6.02
CA VAL A 141 5.90 6.19 5.17
C VAL A 141 7.15 6.89 5.73
N ARG A 142 8.33 6.37 5.43
CA ARG A 142 9.63 6.99 5.77
C ARG A 142 10.62 6.94 4.63
#